data_AF-A0A557NSB3-F1
#
_entry.id   AF-A0A557NSB3-F1
#
_cell.length_a   1.000
_cell.length_b   1.000
_cell.length_c   1.000
_cell.angle_alpha   90.00
_cell.angle_beta   90.00
_cell.angle_gamma   90.00
#
_symmetry.space_group_name_H-M   'P 1'
#
loop_
_entity.id
_entity.type
_entity.pdbx_description
1 polymer ?
#
loop_
_entity_poly.entity_id
_entity_poly.type
_entity_poly.pdbx_seq_one_letter_code
_entity_poly.pdbx_strand_id
1 'polypeptide(L)'
;MEEVTLLVDQAELFIDSNVDFYNALCRSASILIVSHLEGFLKDLVKNLIRDLNSNKKYSELPVAVQRSYCKKYLGFDQDKFKNYHQLIEEMVTEFSEYENFKINHEPFLFDKNRNPKPESIKIVLERFGIKDIFKHFHDSTFDKCFESRRKTSHLLKRMKRLVDLSTAQYPYKSKLNKFNLVSSNYGGARTLWQTYLDDINTIRHSIVHGNSFNNQVTTNQLKERQEQAYLLQLLIVYCLCAKVA
;
A
#
# COMPACT_ATOMS: atom_id res chain seq x y z
N MET A 1 -7.96 8.75 7.70
CA MET A 1 -8.90 9.03 6.58
C MET A 1 -10.12 9.83 7.05
N GLU A 2 -10.44 9.92 8.35
CA GLU A 2 -11.55 10.74 8.86
C GLU A 2 -11.44 12.22 8.46
N GLU A 3 -10.23 12.77 8.42
CA GLU A 3 -9.99 14.14 7.96
C GLU A 3 -10.48 14.39 6.53
N VAL A 4 -10.31 13.41 5.63
CA VAL A 4 -10.87 13.48 4.26
C VAL A 4 -12.39 13.51 4.31
N THR A 5 -13.03 12.70 5.16
CA THR A 5 -14.49 12.73 5.33
C THR A 5 -14.96 14.10 5.81
N LEU A 6 -14.30 14.66 6.83
CA LEU A 6 -14.62 15.98 7.37
C LEU A 6 -14.55 17.06 6.29
N LEU A 7 -13.48 17.08 5.48
CA LEU A 7 -13.33 18.07 4.41
C LEU A 7 -14.40 17.93 3.33
N VAL A 8 -14.74 16.70 2.96
CA VAL A 8 -15.73 16.46 1.91
C VAL A 8 -17.14 16.81 2.39
N ASP A 9 -17.49 16.45 3.62
CA ASP A 9 -18.80 16.79 4.21
C ASP A 9 -18.93 18.30 4.39
N GLN A 10 -17.85 18.99 4.79
CA GLN A 10 -17.83 20.45 4.85
C GLN A 10 -17.97 21.09 3.46
N ALA A 11 -17.32 20.52 2.44
CA ALA A 11 -17.39 21.05 1.07
C ALA A 11 -18.83 21.04 0.53
N GLU A 12 -19.61 19.99 0.82
CA GLU A 12 -21.00 19.88 0.36
C GLU A 12 -21.88 21.05 0.83
N LEU A 13 -21.57 21.68 1.96
CA LEU A 13 -22.30 22.85 2.48
C LEU A 13 -22.07 24.13 1.66
N PHE A 14 -21.00 24.19 0.87
CA PHE A 14 -20.58 25.40 0.15
C PHE A 14 -20.69 25.29 -1.37
N ILE A 15 -21.25 24.20 -1.89
CA ILE A 15 -21.31 23.94 -3.34
C ILE A 15 -22.01 25.07 -4.11
N ASP A 16 -23.12 25.61 -3.56
CA ASP A 16 -23.92 26.65 -4.20
C ASP A 16 -23.67 28.05 -3.63
N SER A 17 -22.95 28.16 -2.52
CA SER A 17 -22.81 29.42 -1.76
C SER A 17 -21.40 30.01 -1.79
N ASN A 18 -20.35 29.18 -1.89
CA ASN A 18 -18.97 29.64 -1.98
C ASN A 18 -18.11 28.63 -2.76
N VAL A 19 -18.10 28.80 -4.08
CA VAL A 19 -17.40 27.91 -5.03
C VAL A 19 -15.89 27.87 -4.78
N ASP A 20 -15.27 28.98 -4.39
CA ASP A 20 -13.82 29.02 -4.11
C ASP A 20 -13.47 28.21 -2.87
N PHE A 21 -14.28 28.32 -1.81
CA PHE A 21 -14.07 27.53 -0.59
C PHE A 21 -14.36 26.05 -0.83
N TYR A 22 -15.42 25.72 -1.57
CA TYR A 22 -15.69 24.37 -2.06
C TYR A 22 -14.48 23.80 -2.85
N ASN A 23 -13.91 24.60 -3.75
CA ASN A 23 -12.73 24.22 -4.52
C ASN A 23 -11.48 24.03 -3.66
N ALA A 24 -11.28 24.86 -2.64
CA ALA A 24 -10.18 24.68 -1.71
C ALA A 24 -10.31 23.36 -0.92
N LEU A 25 -11.49 23.07 -0.37
CA LEU A 25 -11.73 21.86 0.44
C LEU A 25 -11.56 20.57 -0.36
N CYS A 26 -12.12 20.50 -1.56
CA CYS A 26 -12.00 19.33 -2.44
C CYS A 26 -10.55 19.08 -2.91
N ARG A 27 -9.79 20.14 -3.18
CA ARG A 27 -8.36 20.03 -3.51
C ARG A 27 -7.56 19.52 -2.32
N SER A 28 -7.82 20.04 -1.11
CA SER A 28 -7.20 19.54 0.13
C SER A 28 -7.52 18.07 0.38
N ALA A 29 -8.78 17.67 0.23
CA ALA A 29 -9.20 16.26 0.35
C ALA A 29 -8.48 15.35 -0.66
N SER A 30 -8.35 15.80 -1.92
CA SER A 30 -7.63 15.06 -2.97
C SER A 30 -6.16 14.82 -2.61
N ILE A 31 -5.47 15.83 -2.08
CA ILE A 31 -4.08 15.71 -1.63
C ILE A 31 -3.99 14.73 -0.45
N LEU A 32 -4.88 14.85 0.54
CA LEU A 32 -4.86 14.02 1.74
C LEU A 32 -5.11 12.54 1.47
N ILE A 33 -5.93 12.17 0.47
CA ILE A 33 -6.10 10.76 0.07
C ILE A 33 -4.74 10.14 -0.29
N VAL A 34 -3.94 10.84 -1.10
CA VAL A 34 -2.61 10.37 -1.53
C VAL A 34 -1.62 10.37 -0.36
N SER A 35 -1.61 11.42 0.46
CA SER A 35 -0.75 11.51 1.65
C SER A 35 -1.05 10.40 2.66
N HIS A 36 -2.33 10.04 2.86
CA HIS A 36 -2.70 8.91 3.71
C HIS A 36 -2.22 7.57 3.16
N LEU A 37 -2.22 7.35 1.85
CA LEU A 37 -1.67 6.14 1.25
C LEU A 37 -0.14 6.04 1.47
N GLU A 38 0.58 7.16 1.37
CA GLU A 38 2.01 7.21 1.66
C GLU A 38 2.30 6.90 3.14
N GLY A 39 1.61 7.58 4.06
CA GLY A 39 1.75 7.35 5.49
C GLY A 39 1.41 5.91 5.89
N PHE A 40 0.33 5.37 5.33
CA PHE A 40 -0.09 3.99 5.54
C PHE A 40 1.01 2.98 5.24
N LEU A 41 1.70 3.09 4.10
CA LEU A 41 2.76 2.13 3.75
C LEU A 41 3.91 2.16 4.76
N LYS A 42 4.28 3.35 5.25
CA LYS A 42 5.32 3.51 6.27
C LYS A 42 4.91 2.84 7.58
N ASP A 43 3.70 3.11 8.04
CA ASP A 43 3.18 2.54 9.28
C ASP A 43 2.98 1.02 9.18
N LEU A 44 2.51 0.52 8.03
CA LEU A 44 2.35 -0.89 7.78
C LEU A 44 3.69 -1.63 7.91
N VAL A 45 4.73 -1.12 7.23
CA VAL A 45 6.07 -1.73 7.28
C VAL A 45 6.63 -1.71 8.69
N LYS A 46 6.49 -0.58 9.41
CA LYS A 46 6.95 -0.46 10.79
C LYS A 46 6.26 -1.47 11.72
N ASN A 47 4.94 -1.57 11.64
CA ASN A 47 4.16 -2.50 12.45
C ASN A 47 4.49 -3.96 12.09
N LEU A 48 4.59 -4.27 10.80
CA LEU A 48 4.89 -5.63 10.36
C LEU A 48 6.26 -6.11 10.83
N ILE A 49 7.28 -5.25 10.74
CA ILE A 49 8.63 -5.55 11.22
C ILE A 49 8.64 -5.71 12.75
N ARG A 50 7.90 -4.87 13.49
CA ARG A 50 7.74 -5.04 14.94
C ARG A 50 7.12 -6.40 15.28
N ASP A 51 6.09 -6.80 14.56
CA ASP A 51 5.41 -8.07 14.82
C ASP A 51 6.31 -9.27 14.47
N LEU A 52 7.04 -9.20 13.36
CA LEU A 52 8.05 -10.22 13.00
C LEU A 52 9.14 -10.34 14.07
N ASN A 53 9.71 -9.21 14.50
CA ASN A 53 10.71 -9.18 15.57
C ASN A 53 10.18 -9.72 16.90
N SER A 54 8.89 -9.53 17.20
CA SER A 54 8.30 -9.95 18.47
C SER A 54 7.98 -11.45 18.50
N ASN A 55 7.80 -12.08 17.33
CA ASN A 55 7.28 -13.44 17.24
C ASN A 55 8.24 -14.45 16.58
N LYS A 56 9.30 -13.99 15.89
CA LYS A 56 10.24 -14.86 15.17
C LYS A 56 11.69 -14.49 15.46
N LYS A 57 12.58 -15.50 15.45
CA LYS A 57 14.03 -15.31 15.32
C LYS A 57 14.37 -14.89 13.89
N TYR A 58 15.54 -14.26 13.67
CA TYR A 58 15.97 -13.86 12.34
C TYR A 58 15.97 -15.04 11.35
N SER A 59 16.45 -16.20 11.78
CA SER A 59 16.50 -17.45 11.01
C SER A 59 15.13 -17.99 10.59
N GLU A 60 14.05 -17.60 11.28
CA GLU A 60 12.67 -18.02 11.01
C GLU A 60 11.89 -17.02 10.13
N LEU A 61 12.49 -15.85 9.86
CA LEU A 61 11.87 -14.84 9.00
C LEU A 61 11.75 -15.35 7.56
N PRO A 62 10.76 -14.86 6.79
CA PRO A 62 10.69 -15.19 5.37
C PRO A 62 11.99 -14.84 4.64
N VAL A 63 12.47 -15.72 3.76
CA VAL A 63 13.73 -15.54 3.01
C VAL A 63 13.79 -14.18 2.31
N ALA A 64 12.68 -13.70 1.75
CA ALA A 64 12.62 -12.39 1.12
C ALA A 64 12.92 -11.24 2.11
N VAL A 65 12.44 -11.36 3.35
CA VAL A 65 12.67 -10.38 4.43
C VAL A 65 14.12 -10.42 4.89
N GLN A 66 14.67 -11.61 5.12
CA GLN A 66 16.08 -11.80 5.50
C GLN A 66 17.01 -11.15 4.46
N ARG A 67 16.84 -11.53 3.19
CA ARG A 67 17.61 -11.00 2.06
C ARG A 67 17.47 -9.49 1.95
N SER A 68 16.24 -8.98 1.97
CA SER A 68 15.98 -7.54 1.82
C SER A 68 16.63 -6.72 2.92
N TYR A 69 16.68 -7.25 4.15
CA TYR A 69 17.42 -6.61 5.22
C TYR A 69 18.92 -6.56 4.93
N CYS A 70 19.53 -7.66 4.49
CA CYS A 70 20.96 -7.70 4.14
C CYS A 70 21.32 -6.74 2.99
N LYS A 71 20.40 -6.51 2.04
CA LYS A 71 20.60 -5.53 0.95
C LYS A 71 20.89 -4.11 1.45
N LYS A 72 20.55 -3.75 2.70
CA LYS A 72 20.87 -2.42 3.25
C LYS A 72 22.38 -2.14 3.31
N TYR A 73 23.20 -3.18 3.43
CA TYR A 73 24.65 -3.05 3.57
C TYR A 73 25.37 -2.98 2.21
N LEU A 74 24.82 -3.63 1.18
CA LEU A 74 25.40 -3.68 -0.16
C LEU A 74 24.75 -2.67 -1.13
N GLY A 75 23.54 -2.22 -0.82
CA GLY A 75 22.65 -1.52 -1.74
C GLY A 75 21.70 -2.49 -2.45
N PHE A 76 20.69 -1.94 -3.13
CA PHE A 76 19.69 -2.74 -3.87
C PHE A 76 20.09 -3.02 -5.32
N ASP A 77 21.18 -2.41 -5.79
CA ASP A 77 21.77 -2.65 -7.11
C ASP A 77 22.66 -3.90 -7.08
N GLN A 78 22.21 -4.94 -7.79
CA GLN A 78 22.86 -6.25 -7.82
C GLN A 78 24.09 -6.27 -8.73
N ASP A 79 24.15 -5.36 -9.71
CA ASP A 79 25.22 -5.30 -10.70
C ASP A 79 26.47 -4.60 -10.15
N LYS A 80 26.35 -3.97 -8.97
CA LYS A 80 27.43 -3.27 -8.30
C LYS A 80 28.59 -4.19 -7.89
N PHE A 81 28.32 -5.48 -7.64
CA PHE A 81 29.34 -6.45 -7.20
C PHE A 81 29.17 -7.78 -7.92
N LYS A 82 30.27 -8.36 -8.43
CA LYS A 82 30.24 -9.67 -9.12
C LYS A 82 29.74 -10.82 -8.24
N ASN A 83 29.96 -10.74 -6.92
CA ASN A 83 29.57 -11.74 -5.93
C ASN A 83 28.40 -11.29 -5.04
N TYR A 84 27.57 -10.34 -5.50
CA TYR A 84 26.48 -9.75 -4.71
C TYR A 84 25.59 -10.80 -4.02
N HIS A 85 25.13 -11.81 -4.76
CA HIS A 85 24.25 -12.84 -4.20
C HIS A 85 24.94 -13.69 -3.14
N GLN A 86 26.20 -14.05 -3.35
CA GLN A 86 26.97 -14.81 -2.37
C GLN A 86 27.13 -14.02 -1.07
N LEU A 87 27.48 -12.73 -1.15
CA LEU A 87 27.59 -11.88 0.03
C LEU A 87 26.26 -11.78 0.78
N ILE A 88 25.13 -11.67 0.09
CA ILE A 88 23.81 -11.68 0.73
C ILE A 88 23.56 -13.01 1.47
N GLU A 89 23.88 -14.16 0.87
CA GLU A 89 23.71 -15.47 1.53
C GLU A 89 24.62 -15.62 2.76
N GLU A 90 25.87 -15.17 2.67
CA GLU A 90 26.82 -15.19 3.79
C GLU A 90 26.28 -14.34 4.95
N MET A 91 25.79 -13.13 4.68
CA MET A 91 25.17 -12.27 5.70
C MET A 91 23.90 -12.87 6.30
N VAL A 92 23.04 -13.50 5.48
CA VAL A 92 21.84 -14.19 5.98
C VAL A 92 22.24 -15.34 6.91
N THR A 93 23.28 -16.10 6.55
CA THR A 93 23.80 -17.20 7.36
C THR A 93 24.35 -16.68 8.68
N GLU A 94 25.23 -15.68 8.64
CA GLU A 94 25.84 -15.06 9.82
C GLU A 94 24.77 -14.47 10.76
N PHE A 95 23.83 -13.69 10.24
CA PHE A 95 22.75 -13.12 11.06
C PHE A 95 21.80 -14.17 11.65
N SER A 96 21.70 -15.35 11.03
CA SER A 96 20.89 -16.47 11.53
C SER A 96 21.51 -17.18 12.73
N GLU A 97 22.80 -17.00 12.99
CA GLU A 97 23.49 -17.57 14.17
C GLU A 97 23.15 -16.83 15.47
N TYR A 98 22.71 -15.57 15.37
CA TYR A 98 22.40 -14.74 16.52
C TYR A 98 20.95 -14.91 17.00
N GLU A 99 20.76 -15.38 18.23
CA GLU A 99 19.42 -15.63 18.78
C GLU A 99 18.55 -14.37 18.93
N ASN A 100 19.17 -13.23 19.25
CA ASN A 100 18.48 -11.98 19.57
C ASN A 100 18.60 -10.92 18.47
N PHE A 101 18.97 -11.33 17.25
CA PHE A 101 19.09 -10.39 16.15
C PHE A 101 17.72 -9.85 15.71
N LYS A 102 17.58 -8.53 15.74
CA LYS A 102 16.36 -7.83 15.32
C LYS A 102 16.63 -6.96 14.11
N ILE A 103 15.69 -6.97 13.17
CA ILE A 103 15.77 -6.14 11.97
C ILE A 103 15.08 -4.80 12.20
N ASN A 104 15.54 -3.77 11.51
CA ASN A 104 14.89 -2.47 11.47
C ASN A 104 14.07 -2.31 10.18
N HIS A 105 13.18 -1.32 10.16
CA HIS A 105 12.12 -1.20 9.15
C HIS A 105 12.53 -0.33 7.96
N GLU A 106 13.54 0.52 8.14
CA GLU A 106 14.05 1.47 7.15
C GLU A 106 14.50 0.80 5.84
N PRO A 107 15.19 -0.37 5.85
CA PRO A 107 15.54 -1.12 4.65
C PRO A 107 14.34 -1.65 3.87
N PHE A 108 13.13 -1.56 4.40
CA PHE A 108 11.90 -2.00 3.74
C PHE A 108 11.12 -0.84 3.10
N LEU A 109 11.54 0.41 3.33
CA LEU A 109 10.95 1.62 2.77
C LEU A 109 11.72 2.15 1.56
N PHE A 110 11.02 2.74 0.60
CA PHE A 110 11.64 3.52 -0.48
C PHE A 110 12.21 4.85 0.06
N ASP A 111 13.05 5.51 -0.74
CA ASP A 111 13.65 6.81 -0.40
C ASP A 111 12.58 7.86 -0.04
N LYS A 112 12.95 8.83 0.80
CA LYS A 112 12.04 9.88 1.26
C LYS A 112 11.35 10.58 0.07
N ASN A 113 10.06 10.88 0.22
CA ASN A 113 9.23 11.71 -0.68
C ASN A 113 8.78 11.08 -2.02
N ARG A 114 8.73 9.75 -2.17
CA ARG A 114 8.02 9.18 -3.33
C ARG A 114 6.52 9.07 -3.08
N ASN A 115 5.76 9.53 -4.07
CA ASN A 115 4.33 9.31 -4.14
C ASN A 115 4.01 7.80 -4.19
N PRO A 116 2.81 7.38 -3.71
CA PRO A 116 2.34 6.00 -3.78
C PRO A 116 1.92 5.62 -5.20
N LYS A 117 2.86 5.72 -6.15
CA LYS A 117 2.71 5.19 -7.50
C LYS A 117 2.68 3.66 -7.43
N PRO A 118 2.10 2.97 -8.42
CA PRO A 118 2.14 1.51 -8.51
C PRO A 118 3.53 0.93 -8.26
N GLU A 119 4.56 1.53 -8.86
CA GLU A 119 5.94 1.06 -8.73
C GLU A 119 6.49 1.22 -7.31
N SER A 120 6.18 2.33 -6.63
CA SER A 120 6.56 2.53 -5.22
C SER A 120 5.99 1.43 -4.32
N ILE A 121 4.73 1.05 -4.55
CA ILE A 121 4.07 -0.03 -3.81
C ILE A 121 4.74 -1.37 -4.12
N LYS A 122 4.99 -1.69 -5.40
CA LYS A 122 5.68 -2.92 -5.80
C LYS A 122 7.04 -3.06 -5.12
N ILE A 123 7.85 -2.00 -5.16
CA ILE A 123 9.19 -1.98 -4.54
C ILE A 123 9.13 -2.30 -3.04
N VAL A 124 8.15 -1.78 -2.31
CA VAL A 124 8.00 -2.07 -0.87
C VAL A 124 7.60 -3.52 -0.66
N LEU A 125 6.57 -3.98 -1.37
CA LEU A 125 6.00 -5.30 -1.16
C LEU A 125 6.92 -6.43 -1.67
N GLU A 126 7.77 -6.15 -2.66
CA GLU A 126 8.81 -7.07 -3.12
C GLU A 126 9.78 -7.42 -1.99
N ARG A 127 10.06 -6.49 -1.08
CA ARG A 127 10.95 -6.72 0.06
C ARG A 127 10.38 -7.71 1.07
N PHE A 128 9.08 -7.98 0.99
CA PHE A 128 8.38 -9.03 1.74
C PHE A 128 8.06 -10.25 0.87
N GLY A 129 8.55 -10.29 -0.37
CA GLY A 129 8.40 -11.42 -1.30
C GLY A 129 7.16 -11.37 -2.18
N ILE A 130 6.48 -10.22 -2.30
CA ILE A 130 5.38 -9.99 -3.24
C ILE A 130 5.89 -9.10 -4.37
N LYS A 131 6.38 -9.70 -5.46
CA LYS A 131 6.96 -8.97 -6.60
C LYS A 131 5.97 -8.01 -7.26
N ASP A 132 4.71 -8.44 -7.40
CA ASP A 132 3.68 -7.66 -8.04
C ASP A 132 2.34 -7.90 -7.36
N ILE A 133 1.98 -6.99 -6.45
CA ILE A 133 0.71 -7.09 -5.72
C ILE A 133 -0.50 -6.96 -6.65
N PHE A 134 -0.39 -6.21 -7.74
CA PHE A 134 -1.54 -5.94 -8.61
C PHE A 134 -1.97 -7.17 -9.40
N LYS A 135 -1.07 -8.16 -9.57
CA LYS A 135 -1.45 -9.49 -10.07
C LYS A 135 -2.43 -10.21 -9.14
N HIS A 136 -2.37 -9.96 -7.83
CA HIS A 136 -3.33 -10.53 -6.89
C HIS A 136 -4.67 -9.80 -6.94
N PHE A 137 -4.69 -8.54 -7.35
CA PHE A 137 -5.92 -7.74 -7.37
C PHE A 137 -6.65 -7.83 -8.70
N HIS A 138 -5.92 -8.02 -9.80
CA HIS A 138 -6.48 -8.12 -11.14
C HIS A 138 -7.42 -9.32 -11.29
N ASP A 139 -8.63 -9.04 -11.79
CA ASP A 139 -9.73 -9.98 -11.96
C ASP A 139 -10.19 -10.61 -10.63
N SER A 140 -9.80 -10.01 -9.51
CA SER A 140 -10.26 -10.42 -8.19
C SER A 140 -11.70 -9.97 -7.96
N THR A 141 -12.30 -10.47 -6.87
CA THR A 141 -13.62 -9.98 -6.43
C THR A 141 -13.64 -8.47 -6.18
N PHE A 142 -12.47 -7.87 -5.89
CA PHE A 142 -12.36 -6.48 -5.47
C PHE A 142 -12.30 -5.48 -6.61
N ASP A 143 -12.02 -5.91 -7.85
CA ASP A 143 -12.11 -5.03 -9.04
C ASP A 143 -13.53 -4.46 -9.24
N LYS A 144 -14.53 -5.14 -8.69
CA LYS A 144 -15.93 -4.66 -8.67
C LYS A 144 -16.12 -3.34 -7.92
N CYS A 145 -15.13 -2.86 -7.15
CA CYS A 145 -15.17 -1.52 -6.54
C CYS A 145 -15.05 -0.38 -7.56
N PHE A 146 -14.65 -0.66 -8.79
CA PHE A 146 -14.59 0.34 -9.85
C PHE A 146 -15.90 0.45 -10.65
N GLU A 147 -16.88 -0.42 -10.37
CA GLU A 147 -18.16 -0.40 -11.07
C GLU A 147 -19.18 0.58 -10.44
N SER A 148 -19.15 0.75 -9.12
CA SER A 148 -20.00 1.73 -8.41
C SER A 148 -19.58 1.90 -6.96
N ARG A 149 -19.82 3.10 -6.42
CA ARG A 149 -19.63 3.38 -4.98
C ARG A 149 -20.35 2.39 -4.06
N ARG A 150 -21.59 1.98 -4.38
CA ARG A 150 -22.32 0.98 -3.58
C ARG A 150 -21.55 -0.34 -3.47
N LYS A 151 -20.95 -0.81 -4.56
CA LYS A 151 -20.09 -2.02 -4.55
C LYS A 151 -18.83 -1.78 -3.73
N THR A 152 -18.19 -0.62 -3.86
CA THR A 152 -17.04 -0.21 -3.03
C THR A 152 -17.35 -0.28 -1.55
N SER A 153 -18.43 0.36 -1.09
CA SER A 153 -18.79 0.38 0.33
C SER A 153 -19.08 -1.03 0.87
N HIS A 154 -19.74 -1.88 0.06
CA HIS A 154 -20.00 -3.28 0.44
C HIS A 154 -18.70 -4.09 0.59
N LEU A 155 -17.80 -3.99 -0.41
CA LEU A 155 -16.50 -4.66 -0.39
C LEU A 155 -15.64 -4.16 0.77
N LEU A 156 -15.62 -2.85 1.02
CA LEU A 156 -14.89 -2.23 2.12
C LEU A 156 -15.36 -2.77 3.47
N LYS A 157 -16.67 -2.82 3.72
CA LYS A 157 -17.23 -3.39 4.96
C LYS A 157 -16.84 -4.86 5.15
N ARG A 158 -16.87 -5.63 4.07
CA ARG A 158 -16.47 -7.04 4.08
C ARG A 158 -14.98 -7.20 4.36
N MET A 159 -14.15 -6.36 3.75
CA MET A 159 -12.70 -6.42 3.88
C MET A 159 -12.23 -5.99 5.27
N LYS A 160 -12.84 -4.96 5.87
CA LYS A 160 -12.55 -4.55 7.26
C LYS A 160 -12.69 -5.74 8.22
N ARG A 161 -13.87 -6.37 8.21
CA ARG A 161 -14.15 -7.56 9.03
C ARG A 161 -13.15 -8.70 8.78
N LEU A 162 -12.77 -8.91 7.52
CA LEU A 162 -11.84 -9.96 7.17
C LEU A 162 -10.44 -9.69 7.74
N VAL A 163 -9.92 -8.47 7.55
CA VAL A 163 -8.62 -8.05 8.11
C VAL A 163 -8.64 -8.17 9.62
N ASP A 164 -9.65 -7.61 10.29
CA ASP A 164 -9.77 -7.64 11.75
C ASP A 164 -9.67 -9.09 12.28
N LEU A 165 -10.37 -10.03 11.63
CA LEU A 165 -10.34 -11.44 12.03
C LEU A 165 -9.02 -12.16 11.67
N SER A 166 -8.38 -11.78 10.56
CA SER A 166 -7.21 -12.48 10.05
C SER A 166 -5.89 -11.95 10.57
N THR A 167 -5.86 -10.73 11.09
CA THR A 167 -4.64 -10.04 11.58
C THR A 167 -4.64 -9.74 13.07
N ALA A 168 -5.68 -10.15 13.82
CA ALA A 168 -5.77 -9.89 15.26
C ALA A 168 -4.62 -10.47 16.09
N GLN A 169 -4.05 -11.61 15.66
CA GLN A 169 -2.99 -12.32 16.38
C GLN A 169 -1.99 -12.92 15.41
N TYR A 170 -0.75 -13.05 15.87
CA TYR A 170 0.30 -13.77 15.17
C TYR A 170 0.30 -15.27 15.57
N PRO A 171 0.55 -16.22 14.65
CA PRO A 171 0.70 -16.03 13.21
C PRO A 171 -0.62 -15.64 12.54
N TYR A 172 -0.54 -14.79 11.51
CA TYR A 172 -1.72 -14.30 10.82
C TYR A 172 -2.46 -15.43 10.09
N LYS A 173 -3.79 -15.28 9.99
CA LYS A 173 -4.69 -16.28 9.40
C LYS A 173 -5.17 -15.91 7.99
N SER A 174 -4.55 -14.91 7.37
CA SER A 174 -4.88 -14.45 6.02
C SER A 174 -4.57 -15.52 4.97
N LYS A 175 -5.47 -15.71 4.00
CA LYS A 175 -5.32 -16.71 2.91
C LYS A 175 -5.69 -16.12 1.55
N LEU A 176 -4.76 -16.19 0.59
CA LEU A 176 -4.91 -15.62 -0.76
C LEU A 176 -5.87 -16.41 -1.67
N ASN A 177 -6.15 -17.67 -1.36
CA ASN A 177 -7.10 -18.49 -2.12
C ASN A 177 -8.57 -18.06 -1.96
N LYS A 178 -8.85 -17.11 -1.07
CA LYS A 178 -10.17 -16.50 -0.92
C LYS A 178 -10.28 -15.28 -1.84
N PHE A 179 -11.49 -14.98 -2.31
CA PHE A 179 -11.82 -13.76 -3.07
C PHE A 179 -11.13 -13.62 -4.42
N ASN A 180 -10.59 -14.71 -4.97
CA ASN A 180 -9.79 -14.72 -6.19
C ASN A 180 -8.57 -13.79 -6.10
N LEU A 181 -7.90 -13.75 -4.94
CA LEU A 181 -6.65 -13.01 -4.76
C LEU A 181 -5.40 -13.83 -5.18
N VAL A 182 -5.61 -14.85 -6.03
CA VAL A 182 -4.51 -15.64 -6.60
C VAL A 182 -3.92 -14.84 -7.76
N SER A 183 -2.59 -14.84 -7.88
CA SER A 183 -1.89 -14.08 -8.91
C SER A 183 -2.40 -14.44 -10.31
N SER A 184 -2.89 -13.45 -11.04
CA SER A 184 -3.27 -13.52 -12.45
C SER A 184 -2.27 -12.73 -13.31
N ASN A 185 -2.23 -13.02 -14.62
CA ASN A 185 -1.44 -12.24 -15.57
C ASN A 185 -2.34 -11.19 -16.23
N TYR A 186 -1.89 -9.95 -16.28
CA TYR A 186 -2.60 -8.84 -16.93
C TYR A 186 -1.91 -8.39 -18.26
N GLY A 187 -0.96 -9.18 -18.78
CA GLY A 187 -0.37 -8.96 -20.11
C GLY A 187 0.47 -7.69 -20.25
N GLY A 188 0.91 -7.09 -19.14
CA GLY A 188 1.69 -5.84 -19.13
C GLY A 188 0.85 -4.57 -19.23
N ALA A 189 -0.47 -4.67 -19.40
CA ALA A 189 -1.39 -3.54 -19.34
C ALA A 189 -1.52 -2.95 -17.92
N ARG A 190 -2.16 -1.78 -17.78
CA ARG A 190 -2.50 -1.25 -16.45
C ARG A 190 -3.76 -1.96 -15.92
N THR A 191 -3.67 -2.51 -14.71
CA THR A 191 -4.85 -2.98 -13.97
C THR A 191 -5.70 -1.81 -13.46
N LEU A 192 -6.95 -2.06 -13.10
CA LEU A 192 -7.84 -1.02 -12.56
C LEU A 192 -7.26 -0.31 -11.33
N TRP A 193 -6.61 -1.06 -10.44
CA TRP A 193 -5.92 -0.49 -9.27
C TRP A 193 -4.72 0.38 -9.63
N GLN A 194 -3.97 0.01 -10.67
CA GLN A 194 -2.86 0.82 -11.13
C GLN A 194 -3.35 2.12 -11.78
N THR A 195 -4.38 2.02 -12.63
CA THR A 195 -5.04 3.20 -13.22
C THR A 195 -5.56 4.13 -12.13
N TYR A 196 -6.26 3.59 -11.13
CA TYR A 196 -6.73 4.36 -9.98
C TYR A 196 -5.60 5.11 -9.26
N LEU A 197 -4.48 4.45 -8.99
CA LEU A 197 -3.32 5.08 -8.36
C LEU A 197 -2.70 6.17 -9.26
N ASP A 198 -2.60 5.91 -10.56
CA ASP A 198 -2.08 6.89 -11.52
C ASP A 198 -3.00 8.13 -11.59
N ASP A 199 -4.32 7.95 -11.54
CA ASP A 199 -5.32 9.03 -11.57
C ASP A 199 -5.24 9.93 -10.32
N ILE A 200 -5.25 9.35 -9.11
CA ILE A 200 -5.18 10.16 -7.88
C ILE A 200 -3.84 10.91 -7.77
N ASN A 201 -2.75 10.31 -8.26
CA ASN A 201 -1.45 10.95 -8.30
C ASN A 201 -1.41 12.10 -9.32
N THR A 202 -2.01 11.90 -10.50
CA THR A 202 -2.11 12.94 -11.53
C THR A 202 -2.85 14.16 -11.01
N ILE A 203 -3.95 13.95 -10.28
CA ILE A 203 -4.74 15.04 -9.70
C ILE A 203 -3.97 15.76 -8.60
N ARG A 204 -3.31 15.02 -7.69
CA ARG A 204 -2.41 15.65 -6.71
C ARG A 204 -1.34 16.50 -7.39
N HIS A 205 -0.68 15.97 -8.43
CA HIS A 205 0.36 16.70 -9.16
C HIS A 205 -0.19 17.98 -9.80
N SER A 206 -1.36 17.89 -10.44
CA SER A 206 -2.02 19.06 -11.04
C SER A 206 -2.32 20.15 -10.02
N ILE A 207 -2.81 19.78 -8.84
CA ILE A 207 -3.11 20.72 -7.74
C ILE A 207 -1.83 21.35 -7.19
N VAL A 208 -0.84 20.52 -6.84
CA VAL A 208 0.41 20.98 -6.18
C VAL A 208 1.23 21.90 -7.08
N HIS A 209 1.22 21.66 -8.39
CA HIS A 209 1.93 22.52 -9.35
C HIS A 209 1.13 23.74 -9.82
N GLY A 210 -0.10 23.94 -9.30
CA GLY A 210 -0.93 25.10 -9.65
C GLY A 210 -1.50 25.05 -11.08
N ASN A 211 -1.50 23.87 -11.71
CA ASN A 211 -2.01 23.69 -13.07
C ASN A 211 -3.55 23.78 -13.14
N SER A 212 -4.24 23.68 -12.00
CA SER A 212 -5.69 23.77 -11.93
C SER A 212 -6.14 24.38 -10.61
N PHE A 213 -6.86 25.51 -10.69
CA PHE A 213 -7.50 26.16 -9.55
C PHE A 213 -8.96 25.74 -9.37
N ASN A 214 -9.56 25.16 -10.42
CA ASN A 214 -10.90 24.58 -10.39
C ASN A 214 -10.85 23.15 -9.86
N ASN A 215 -11.95 22.70 -9.25
CA ASN A 215 -12.09 21.30 -8.87
C ASN A 215 -12.12 20.38 -10.09
N GLN A 216 -11.20 19.41 -10.11
CA GLN A 216 -11.20 18.31 -11.08
C GLN A 216 -12.10 17.15 -10.64
N VAL A 217 -12.61 17.21 -9.41
CA VAL A 217 -13.40 16.15 -8.79
C VAL A 217 -14.51 16.71 -7.92
N THR A 218 -15.67 16.09 -8.03
CA THR A 218 -16.83 16.33 -7.17
C THR A 218 -16.67 15.67 -5.80
N THR A 219 -17.44 16.12 -4.81
CA THR A 219 -17.50 15.49 -3.48
C THR A 219 -17.85 14.00 -3.55
N ASN A 220 -18.78 13.61 -4.42
CA ASN A 220 -19.12 12.20 -4.64
C ASN A 220 -17.93 11.37 -5.14
N GLN A 221 -17.17 11.89 -6.10
CA GLN A 221 -15.96 11.22 -6.59
C GLN A 221 -14.86 11.17 -5.51
N LEU A 222 -14.76 12.18 -4.64
CA LEU A 222 -13.84 12.15 -3.51
C LEU A 222 -14.22 11.07 -2.50
N LYS A 223 -15.50 10.94 -2.15
CA LYS A 223 -15.99 9.85 -1.27
C LYS A 223 -15.68 8.48 -1.87
N GLU A 224 -15.94 8.29 -3.16
CA GLU A 224 -15.64 7.02 -3.84
C GLU A 224 -14.15 6.70 -3.83
N ARG A 225 -13.29 7.67 -4.18
CA ARG A 225 -11.83 7.49 -4.18
C ARG A 225 -11.28 7.25 -2.78
N GLN A 226 -11.83 7.89 -1.76
CA GLN A 226 -11.46 7.66 -0.37
C GLN A 226 -11.78 6.21 0.03
N GLU A 227 -12.96 5.71 -0.31
CA GLU A 227 -13.35 4.33 -0.02
C GLU A 227 -12.48 3.32 -0.80
N GLN A 228 -12.17 3.60 -2.07
CA GLN A 228 -11.25 2.78 -2.88
C GLN A 228 -9.82 2.78 -2.30
N ALA A 229 -9.31 3.93 -1.85
CA ALA A 229 -8.00 4.00 -1.19
C ALA A 229 -7.97 3.13 0.06
N TYR A 230 -9.01 3.23 0.90
CA TYR A 230 -9.06 2.44 2.13
C TYR A 230 -9.21 0.94 1.84
N LEU A 231 -9.99 0.58 0.81
CA LEU A 231 -10.06 -0.81 0.36
C LEU A 231 -8.69 -1.32 -0.11
N LEU A 232 -7.96 -0.55 -0.90
CA LEU A 232 -6.59 -0.88 -1.33
C LEU A 232 -5.66 -1.13 -0.14
N GLN A 233 -5.70 -0.25 0.87
CA GLN A 233 -4.91 -0.42 2.10
C GLN A 233 -5.19 -1.77 2.75
N LEU A 234 -6.45 -2.11 2.97
CA LEU A 234 -6.84 -3.38 3.61
C LEU A 234 -6.45 -4.61 2.77
N LEU A 235 -6.53 -4.52 1.45
CA LEU A 235 -6.08 -5.59 0.55
C LEU A 235 -4.56 -5.80 0.67
N ILE A 236 -3.79 -4.72 0.70
CA ILE A 236 -2.33 -4.79 0.90
C ILE A 236 -2.00 -5.44 2.25
N VAL A 237 -2.65 -5.01 3.34
CA VAL A 237 -2.47 -5.64 4.67
C VAL A 237 -2.73 -7.13 4.60
N TYR A 238 -3.88 -7.53 4.06
CA TYR A 238 -4.29 -8.93 4.00
C TYR A 238 -3.29 -9.79 3.22
N CYS A 239 -2.83 -9.32 2.06
CA CYS A 239 -1.86 -10.03 1.24
C CYS A 239 -0.48 -10.13 1.90
N LEU A 240 0.00 -9.05 2.53
CA LEU A 240 1.27 -9.09 3.26
C LEU A 240 1.21 -10.06 4.44
N CYS A 241 0.16 -9.97 5.26
CA CYS A 241 -0.03 -10.89 6.38
C CYS A 241 -0.09 -12.35 5.92
N ALA A 242 -0.71 -12.63 4.76
CA ALA A 242 -0.72 -13.99 4.18
C ALA A 242 0.67 -14.45 3.71
N LYS A 243 1.57 -13.53 3.36
CA LYS A 243 2.91 -13.84 2.83
C LYS A 243 3.95 -14.06 3.92
N VAL A 244 3.80 -13.40 5.07
CA VAL A 244 4.81 -13.33 6.15
C VAL A 244 4.44 -14.11 7.41
N ALA A 245 3.20 -14.61 7.49
CA ALA A 245 2.81 -15.63 8.47
C ALA A 245 3.66 -16.89 8.27
#